data_AF-A0A106PLQ6-F1
#
_entry.id   AF-A0A106PLQ6-F1
#
_cell.length_a   1.000
_cell.length_b   1.000
_cell.length_c   1.000
_cell.angle_alpha   90.00
_cell.angle_beta   90.00
_cell.angle_gamma   90.00
#
_symmetry.space_group_name_H-M   'P 1'
#
loop_
_entity.id
_entity.type
_entity.pdbx_description
1 polymer ?
#
loop_
_entity_poly.entity_id
_entity_poly.type
_entity_poly.pdbx_seq_one_letter_code
_entity_poly.pdbx_strand_id
1 'polypeptide(L)'
;MNTMNNQCAKAEKLLAVKLLRINESVSSFNTKIRPENFTFRSSAVRSEDGGKLVLFSGAFTDGDFAILPFAIAFSSSRHYGQVSGLRQLALSRNLPHREYVWAFLSIIEYLEDAAELPRGALVSAVNRVTQGGARHDRVAMCDEYEAFCIRAAKDLPYDLSLEVLGEAA
;
A
#
# COMPACT_ATOMS: atom_id res chain seq x y z
N MET A 1 -11.25 -17.30 -16.48
CA MET A 1 -10.34 -16.91 -15.39
C MET A 1 -10.81 -15.53 -14.92
N ASN A 2 -11.24 -15.41 -13.66
CA ASN A 2 -12.08 -14.31 -13.16
C ASN A 2 -11.38 -12.94 -13.18
N THR A 3 -12.07 -11.91 -13.67
CA THR A 3 -11.62 -10.50 -13.68
C THR A 3 -11.18 -10.00 -12.31
N MET A 4 -11.82 -10.46 -11.22
CA MET A 4 -11.43 -10.14 -9.83
C MET A 4 -10.03 -10.68 -9.46
N ASN A 5 -9.65 -11.86 -9.95
CA ASN A 5 -8.34 -12.44 -9.65
C ASN A 5 -7.21 -11.66 -10.35
N ASN A 6 -7.47 -11.16 -11.56
CA ASN A 6 -6.50 -10.33 -12.30
C ASN A 6 -6.34 -8.95 -11.67
N GLN A 7 -7.42 -8.34 -11.18
CA GLN A 7 -7.36 -7.04 -10.50
C GLN A 7 -6.60 -7.12 -9.18
N CYS A 8 -6.81 -8.19 -8.39
CA CYS A 8 -6.08 -8.43 -7.16
C CYS A 8 -4.57 -8.61 -7.41
N ALA A 9 -4.22 -9.47 -8.37
CA ALA A 9 -2.81 -9.69 -8.74
C ALA A 9 -2.10 -8.41 -9.20
N LYS A 10 -2.80 -7.55 -9.96
CA LYS A 10 -2.29 -6.24 -10.38
C LYS A 10 -2.05 -5.31 -9.19
N ALA A 11 -3.00 -5.22 -8.27
CA ALA A 11 -2.88 -4.40 -7.06
C ALA A 11 -1.71 -4.87 -6.17
N GLU A 12 -1.50 -6.19 -6.04
CA GLU A 12 -0.36 -6.76 -5.32
C GLU A 12 0.98 -6.38 -5.93
N LYS A 13 1.11 -6.50 -7.26
CA LYS A 13 2.35 -6.11 -7.97
C LYS A 13 2.61 -4.61 -7.85
N LEU A 14 1.58 -3.79 -7.93
CA LEU A 14 1.70 -2.34 -7.74
C LEU A 14 2.11 -1.99 -6.30
N LEU A 15 1.54 -2.65 -5.30
CA LEU A 15 1.95 -2.50 -3.90
C LEU A 15 3.43 -2.88 -3.73
N ALA A 16 3.88 -3.97 -4.35
CA ALA A 16 5.27 -4.41 -4.28
C ALA A 16 6.24 -3.34 -4.78
N VAL A 17 6.04 -2.81 -5.99
CA VAL A 17 6.95 -1.79 -6.56
C VAL A 17 6.94 -0.48 -5.78
N LYS A 18 5.77 -0.07 -5.26
CA LYS A 18 5.66 1.09 -4.36
C LYS A 18 6.51 0.89 -3.10
N LEU A 19 6.36 -0.24 -2.42
CA LEU A 19 7.11 -0.54 -1.20
C LEU A 19 8.61 -0.78 -1.46
N LEU A 20 8.99 -1.35 -2.60
CA LEU A 20 10.39 -1.47 -3.00
C LEU A 20 11.05 -0.11 -3.21
N ARG A 21 10.44 0.75 -4.02
CA ARG A 21 10.96 2.09 -4.31
C ARG A 21 11.08 2.93 -3.04
N ILE A 22 10.13 2.78 -2.11
CA ILE A 22 10.21 3.37 -0.77
C ILE A 22 11.44 2.85 -0.01
N ASN A 23 11.73 1.55 -0.03
CA ASN A 23 12.88 0.99 0.68
C ASN A 23 14.24 1.29 0.02
N GLU A 24 14.29 1.35 -1.31
CA GLU A 24 15.48 1.72 -2.08
C GLU A 24 15.89 3.18 -1.82
N SER A 25 14.93 4.07 -1.56
CA SER A 25 15.25 5.46 -1.19
C SER A 25 16.09 5.59 0.09
N VAL A 26 16.13 4.55 0.92
CA VAL A 26 16.79 4.54 2.24
C VAL A 26 17.95 3.54 2.30
N SER A 27 18.19 2.73 1.26
CA SER A 27 19.29 1.78 1.27
C SER A 27 19.86 1.52 -0.11
N SER A 28 21.17 1.32 -0.19
CA SER A 28 21.90 0.85 -1.37
C SER A 28 21.58 -0.60 -1.74
N PHE A 29 20.45 -1.15 -1.28
CA PHE A 29 20.04 -2.53 -1.46
C PHE A 29 19.62 -2.73 -2.92
N ASN A 30 20.64 -2.80 -3.77
CA ASN A 30 20.58 -2.87 -5.22
C ASN A 30 20.51 -4.33 -5.66
N THR A 31 19.63 -5.10 -5.04
CA THR A 31 19.29 -6.43 -5.53
C THR A 31 18.34 -6.19 -6.69
N LYS A 32 18.65 -6.78 -7.86
CA LYS A 32 17.81 -6.84 -9.07
C LYS A 32 16.52 -7.62 -8.77
N ILE A 33 15.75 -7.10 -7.82
CA ILE A 33 14.53 -7.65 -7.28
C ILE A 33 13.50 -7.46 -8.39
N ARG A 34 13.07 -8.57 -8.99
CA ARG A 34 12.14 -8.53 -10.12
C ARG A 34 10.71 -8.71 -9.62
N PRO A 35 9.86 -7.68 -9.69
CA PRO A 35 8.48 -7.74 -9.19
C PRO A 35 7.66 -8.90 -9.75
N GLU A 36 7.98 -9.36 -10.96
CA GLU A 36 7.39 -10.53 -11.61
C GLU A 36 7.46 -11.80 -10.75
N ASN A 37 8.54 -11.99 -9.99
CA ASN A 37 8.78 -13.21 -9.22
C ASN A 37 8.19 -13.20 -7.80
N PHE A 38 7.68 -12.07 -7.31
CA PHE A 38 7.16 -12.07 -5.95
C PHE A 38 5.84 -12.79 -5.85
N THR A 39 5.74 -13.57 -4.78
CA THR A 39 4.46 -14.02 -4.26
C THR A 39 4.09 -13.14 -3.08
N PHE A 40 2.86 -12.63 -3.07
CA PHE A 40 2.33 -11.91 -1.93
C PHE A 40 1.72 -12.91 -0.94
N ARG A 41 2.08 -12.79 0.33
CA ARG A 41 1.52 -13.57 1.44
C ARG A 41 0.90 -12.58 2.40
N SER A 42 -0.42 -12.65 2.57
CA SER A 42 -1.16 -11.77 3.45
C SER A 42 -2.00 -12.54 4.45
N SER A 43 -2.35 -11.86 5.54
CA SER A 43 -3.29 -12.32 6.55
C SER A 43 -4.14 -11.15 7.02
N ALA A 44 -5.43 -11.42 7.16
CA ALA A 44 -6.44 -10.46 7.62
C ALA A 44 -7.12 -11.02 8.87
N VAL A 45 -6.96 -10.31 9.99
CA VAL A 45 -7.70 -10.59 11.23
C VAL A 45 -8.91 -9.69 11.29
N ARG A 46 -10.09 -10.28 11.55
CA ARG A 46 -11.37 -9.57 11.60
C ARG A 46 -12.00 -9.67 12.99
N SER A 47 -12.78 -8.66 13.36
CA SER A 47 -13.54 -8.63 14.61
C SER A 47 -14.66 -9.67 14.57
N GLU A 48 -14.90 -10.34 15.70
CA GLU A 48 -15.99 -11.32 15.87
C GLU A 48 -17.36 -10.67 15.64
N ASP A 49 -17.57 -9.46 16.15
CA ASP A 49 -18.88 -8.79 16.22
C ASP A 49 -19.35 -8.12 14.90
N GLY A 50 -18.69 -8.37 13.77
CA GLY A 50 -19.11 -7.73 12.52
C GLY A 50 -18.14 -7.81 11.34
N GLY A 51 -17.15 -8.72 11.38
CA GLY A 51 -16.27 -8.98 10.23
C GLY A 51 -15.34 -7.83 9.83
N LYS A 52 -15.24 -6.78 10.65
CA LYS A 52 -14.38 -5.63 10.40
C LYS A 52 -12.93 -6.05 10.53
N LEU A 53 -12.11 -5.84 9.51
CA LEU A 53 -10.65 -5.84 9.56
C LEU A 53 -10.13 -5.08 10.79
N VAL A 54 -9.35 -5.79 11.61
CA VAL A 54 -8.68 -5.33 12.85
C VAL A 54 -7.17 -5.24 12.62
N LEU A 55 -6.61 -6.20 11.88
CA LEU A 55 -5.20 -6.23 11.52
C LEU A 55 -5.09 -6.79 10.12
N PHE A 56 -4.30 -6.13 9.29
CA PHE A 56 -3.83 -6.69 8.03
C PHE A 56 -2.32 -6.76 8.06
N SER A 57 -1.76 -7.90 7.70
CA SER A 57 -0.31 -8.07 7.58
C SER A 57 0.02 -8.70 6.25
N GLY A 58 1.15 -8.30 5.68
CA GLY A 58 1.61 -8.80 4.40
C GLY A 58 3.12 -8.88 4.34
N ALA A 59 3.62 -9.78 3.52
CA ALA A 59 5.00 -9.83 3.08
C ALA A 59 5.05 -10.31 1.63
N PHE A 60 6.05 -9.84 0.90
CA PHE A 60 6.38 -10.39 -0.41
C PHE A 60 7.47 -11.45 -0.22
N THR A 61 7.52 -12.46 -1.09
CA THR A 61 8.58 -13.46 -1.05
C THR A 61 9.32 -13.53 -2.38
N ASP A 62 10.65 -13.58 -2.33
CA ASP A 62 11.51 -13.90 -3.46
C ASP A 62 12.24 -15.22 -3.15
N GLY A 63 11.76 -16.32 -3.74
CA GLY A 63 12.10 -17.67 -3.28
C GLY A 63 11.66 -17.90 -1.82
N ASP A 64 12.60 -18.30 -0.98
CA ASP A 64 12.38 -18.59 0.44
C ASP A 64 12.51 -17.36 1.37
N PHE A 65 12.88 -16.20 0.81
CA PHE A 65 13.11 -15.00 1.60
C PHE A 65 11.87 -14.10 1.64
N ALA A 66 11.37 -13.83 2.84
CA ALA A 66 10.38 -12.78 3.05
C ALA A 66 11.04 -11.40 2.94
N ILE A 67 10.52 -10.57 2.06
CA ILE A 67 10.91 -9.19 1.83
C ILE A 67 9.73 -8.26 2.12
N LEU A 68 10.06 -7.04 2.54
CA LEU A 68 9.07 -5.98 2.77
C LEU A 68 7.90 -6.36 3.70
N PRO A 69 8.12 -7.04 4.84
CA PRO A 69 7.01 -7.36 5.72
C PRO A 69 6.45 -6.08 6.34
N PHE A 70 5.12 -6.04 6.45
CA PHE A 70 4.35 -4.96 7.05
C PHE A 70 3.15 -5.48 7.82
N ALA A 71 2.67 -4.68 8.77
CA ALA A 71 1.40 -4.89 9.45
C ALA A 71 0.72 -3.55 9.71
N ILE A 72 -0.59 -3.48 9.52
CA ILE A 72 -1.40 -2.29 9.77
C ILE A 72 -2.62 -2.65 10.61
N ALA A 73 -2.72 -2.01 11.77
CA ALA A 73 -3.86 -2.18 12.65
C ALA A 73 -4.96 -1.16 12.34
N PHE A 74 -6.20 -1.57 12.57
CA PHE A 74 -7.40 -0.78 12.40
C PHE A 74 -8.16 -0.69 13.72
N SER A 75 -8.63 0.50 14.01
CA SER A 75 -9.60 0.75 15.07
C SER A 75 -10.99 0.86 14.45
N SER A 76 -12.01 0.41 15.17
CA SER A 76 -13.39 0.67 14.81
C SER A 76 -13.87 1.94 15.48
N SER A 77 -14.31 2.93 14.70
CA SER A 77 -15.03 4.11 15.18
C SER A 77 -16.51 3.96 14.85
N ARG A 78 -17.38 4.31 15.80
CA ARG A 78 -18.84 4.37 15.56
C ARG A 78 -19.23 5.38 14.46
N HIS A 79 -18.42 6.41 14.24
CA HIS A 79 -18.72 7.51 13.30
C HIS A 79 -18.03 7.37 11.94
N TYR A 80 -16.86 6.72 11.89
CA TYR A 80 -16.00 6.70 10.70
C TYR A 80 -15.73 5.29 10.16
N GLY A 81 -16.41 4.27 10.69
CA GLY A 81 -16.16 2.88 10.31
C GLY A 81 -14.77 2.42 10.76
N GLN A 82 -14.07 1.70 9.88
CA GLN A 82 -12.73 1.18 10.17
C GLN A 82 -11.67 2.20 9.78
N VAL A 83 -10.80 2.51 10.74
CA VAL A 83 -9.85 3.61 10.61
C VAL A 83 -8.46 3.14 11.03
N SER A 84 -7.45 3.51 10.25
CA SER A 84 -6.05 3.39 10.64
C SER A 84 -5.37 4.76 10.61
N GLY A 85 -4.36 4.97 11.44
CA GLY A 85 -3.47 6.13 11.42
C GLY A 85 -2.01 5.71 11.25
N LEU A 86 -1.14 6.67 10.91
CA LEU A 86 0.28 6.41 10.65
C LEU A 86 0.98 5.55 11.73
N ARG A 87 0.67 5.79 13.01
CA ARG A 87 1.29 5.04 14.13
C ARG A 87 0.81 3.60 14.27
N GLN A 88 -0.22 3.19 13.53
CA GLN A 88 -0.74 1.82 13.51
C GLN A 88 -0.12 0.98 12.39
N LEU A 89 0.72 1.58 11.55
CA LEU A 89 1.54 0.87 10.59
C LEU A 89 2.85 0.41 11.27
N ALA A 90 3.25 -0.80 10.98
CA ALA A 90 4.56 -1.36 11.29
C ALA A 90 5.21 -1.82 9.99
N LEU A 91 6.48 -1.47 9.82
CA LEU A 91 7.31 -1.83 8.67
C LEU A 91 8.60 -2.47 9.18
N SER A 92 9.22 -3.30 8.35
CA SER A 92 10.52 -3.91 8.66
C SER A 92 11.66 -2.92 8.93
N ARG A 93 11.51 -1.66 8.55
CA ARG A 93 12.57 -0.65 8.63
C ARG A 93 12.02 0.70 9.05
N ASN A 94 12.91 1.50 9.65
CA ASN A 94 12.66 2.92 9.90
C ASN A 94 12.81 3.69 8.59
N LEU A 95 11.74 4.35 8.16
CA LEU A 95 11.72 5.19 6.98
C LEU A 95 11.74 6.68 7.37
N PRO A 96 12.26 7.57 6.51
CA PRO A 96 12.00 8.99 6.67
C PRO A 96 10.50 9.28 6.57
N HIS A 97 10.08 10.43 7.13
CA HIS A 97 8.66 10.68 7.40
C HIS A 97 7.77 10.63 6.15
N ARG A 98 8.26 11.17 5.02
CA ARG A 98 7.53 11.20 3.75
C ARG A 98 7.32 9.80 3.20
N GLU A 99 8.38 9.01 3.15
CA GLU A 99 8.36 7.63 2.68
C GLU A 99 7.46 6.75 3.56
N TYR A 100 7.44 7.02 4.87
CA TYR A 100 6.52 6.37 5.80
C TYR A 100 5.05 6.72 5.52
N VAL A 101 4.75 7.99 5.20
CA VAL A 101 3.41 8.41 4.76
C VAL A 101 3.03 7.71 3.45
N TRP A 102 3.91 7.67 2.47
CA TRP A 102 3.65 6.98 1.20
C TRP A 102 3.43 5.49 1.38
N ALA A 103 4.23 4.81 2.24
CA ALA A 103 4.02 3.39 2.55
C ALA A 103 2.63 3.14 3.14
N PHE A 104 2.21 3.99 4.08
CA PHE A 104 0.87 3.93 4.66
C PHE A 104 -0.22 4.10 3.60
N LEU A 105 -0.12 5.12 2.74
CA LEU A 105 -1.10 5.35 1.68
C LEU A 105 -1.14 4.20 0.66
N SER A 106 0.01 3.64 0.29
CA SER A 106 0.08 2.50 -0.64
C SER A 106 -0.58 1.24 -0.09
N ILE A 107 -0.45 0.98 1.21
CA ILE A 107 -1.14 -0.14 1.85
C ILE A 107 -2.65 0.12 1.91
N ILE A 108 -3.09 1.34 2.25
CA ILE A 108 -4.52 1.67 2.27
C ILE A 108 -5.15 1.56 0.87
N GLU A 109 -4.48 2.09 -0.15
CA GLU A 109 -4.90 2.01 -1.55
C GLU A 109 -5.05 0.56 -1.99
N TYR A 110 -4.04 -0.30 -1.72
CA TYR A 110 -4.14 -1.73 -2.00
C TYR A 110 -5.35 -2.39 -1.32
N LEU A 111 -5.59 -2.07 -0.04
CA LEU A 111 -6.72 -2.64 0.69
C LEU A 111 -8.08 -2.15 0.15
N GLU A 112 -8.15 -0.93 -0.37
CA GLU A 112 -9.34 -0.45 -1.08
C GLU A 112 -9.53 -1.21 -2.40
N ASP A 113 -8.48 -1.35 -3.21
CA ASP A 113 -8.50 -2.05 -4.50
C ASP A 113 -8.82 -3.56 -4.37
N ALA A 114 -8.36 -4.19 -3.29
CA ALA A 114 -8.63 -5.57 -2.95
C ALA A 114 -10.02 -5.78 -2.29
N ALA A 115 -10.81 -4.72 -2.14
CA ALA A 115 -12.10 -4.71 -1.43
C ALA A 115 -12.01 -5.16 0.04
N GLU A 116 -10.84 -5.02 0.66
CA GLU A 116 -10.61 -5.23 2.10
C GLU A 116 -11.04 -4.02 2.94
N LEU A 117 -11.04 -2.83 2.33
CA LEU A 117 -11.58 -1.60 2.86
C LEU A 117 -12.66 -1.02 1.92
N PRO A 118 -13.61 -0.24 2.45
CA PRO A 118 -14.64 0.39 1.64
C PRO A 118 -14.04 1.43 0.67
N ARG A 119 -14.71 1.65 -0.46
CA ARG A 119 -14.36 2.69 -1.43
C ARG A 119 -14.28 4.07 -0.74
N GLY A 120 -13.26 4.85 -1.08
CA GLY A 120 -12.93 6.13 -0.45
C GLY A 120 -12.06 6.00 0.81
N ALA A 121 -11.57 4.81 1.14
CA ALA A 121 -10.66 4.60 2.27
C ALA A 121 -9.35 5.39 2.10
N LEU A 122 -8.78 5.46 0.89
CA LEU A 122 -7.59 6.25 0.60
C LEU A 122 -7.85 7.74 0.84
N VAL A 123 -8.97 8.28 0.35
CA VAL A 123 -9.35 9.69 0.56
C VAL A 123 -9.52 9.99 2.05
N SER A 124 -10.17 9.09 2.79
CA SER A 124 -10.34 9.19 4.24
C SER A 124 -8.99 9.13 4.99
N ALA A 125 -8.08 8.27 4.53
CA ALA A 125 -6.73 8.16 5.07
C ALA A 125 -5.90 9.42 4.83
N VAL A 126 -5.93 10.00 3.62
CA VAL A 126 -5.29 11.28 3.30
C VAL A 126 -5.80 12.38 4.23
N ASN A 127 -7.13 12.53 4.35
CA ASN A 127 -7.73 13.51 5.26
C ASN A 127 -7.28 13.34 6.71
N ARG A 128 -7.14 12.09 7.19
CA ARG A 128 -6.66 11.82 8.55
C ARG A 128 -5.18 12.14 8.73
N VAL A 129 -4.35 11.76 7.76
CA VAL A 129 -2.90 12.01 7.77
C VAL A 129 -2.64 13.51 7.84
N THR A 130 -3.33 14.29 7.00
CA THR A 130 -3.19 15.76 6.92
C THR A 130 -3.96 16.51 8.02
N GLN A 131 -4.79 15.81 8.82
CA GLN A 131 -5.74 16.41 9.76
C GLN A 131 -6.65 17.44 9.09
N GLY A 132 -7.24 17.07 7.95
CA GLY A 132 -8.09 17.95 7.15
C GLY A 132 -7.33 19.14 6.56
N GLY A 133 -6.04 18.96 6.26
CA GLY A 133 -5.17 20.01 5.71
C GLY A 133 -4.43 20.86 6.75
N ALA A 134 -4.65 20.66 8.06
CA ALA A 134 -3.98 21.42 9.11
C ALA A 134 -2.47 21.11 9.22
N ARG A 135 -2.01 19.97 8.71
CA ARG A 135 -0.59 19.55 8.68
C ARG A 135 0.01 19.80 7.31
N HIS A 136 0.49 21.02 7.06
CA HIS A 136 1.00 21.46 5.75
C HIS A 136 2.15 20.60 5.22
N ASP A 137 3.05 20.15 6.10
CA ASP A 137 4.14 19.22 5.76
C ASP A 137 3.60 17.92 5.15
N ARG A 138 2.55 17.37 5.75
CA ARG A 138 1.90 16.14 5.27
C ARG A 138 1.04 16.37 4.04
N VAL A 139 0.43 17.55 3.90
CA VAL A 139 -0.30 17.92 2.68
C VAL A 139 0.66 17.87 1.48
N ALA A 140 1.82 18.52 1.58
CA ALA A 140 2.82 18.48 0.51
C ALA A 140 3.26 17.03 0.17
N MET A 141 3.45 16.18 1.18
CA MET A 141 3.76 14.76 0.96
C MET A 141 2.62 14.01 0.25
N CYS A 142 1.37 14.29 0.60
CA CYS A 142 0.20 13.70 -0.06
C CYS A 142 0.02 14.19 -1.49
N ASP A 143 0.31 15.46 -1.77
CA ASP A 143 0.23 16.03 -3.13
C ASP A 143 1.25 15.37 -4.08
N GLU A 144 2.42 14.98 -3.56
CA GLU A 144 3.44 14.26 -4.32
C GLU A 144 3.12 12.76 -4.53
N TYR A 145 2.12 12.22 -3.83
CA TYR A 145 1.85 10.78 -3.78
C TYR A 145 1.45 10.21 -5.14
N GLU A 146 0.60 10.91 -5.90
CA GLU A 146 0.18 10.47 -7.23
C GLU A 146 1.38 10.36 -8.19
N ALA A 147 2.24 11.38 -8.20
CA ALA A 147 3.45 11.37 -9.01
C ALA A 147 4.41 10.24 -8.58
N PHE A 148 4.47 9.92 -7.29
CA PHE A 148 5.17 8.75 -6.78
C PHE A 148 4.56 7.44 -7.31
N CYS A 149 3.24 7.27 -7.27
CA CYS A 149 2.54 6.09 -7.79
C CYS A 149 2.82 5.86 -9.27
N ILE A 150 2.75 6.92 -10.09
CA ILE A 150 3.07 6.87 -11.53
C ILE A 150 4.50 6.40 -11.75
N ARG A 151 5.44 6.97 -10.99
CA ARG A 151 6.86 6.61 -11.06
C ARG A 151 7.11 5.15 -10.65
N ALA A 152 6.40 4.64 -9.63
CA ALA A 152 6.51 3.26 -9.19
C ALA A 152 5.87 2.28 -10.19
N ALA A 153 4.74 2.64 -10.81
CA ALA A 153 4.09 1.82 -11.83
C ALA A 153 4.99 1.54 -13.04
N LYS A 154 5.87 2.49 -13.39
CA LYS A 154 6.87 2.35 -14.46
C LYS A 154 7.98 1.34 -14.16
N ASP A 155 8.07 0.84 -12.93
CA ASP A 155 9.00 -0.24 -12.56
C ASP A 155 8.42 -1.64 -12.80
N LEU A 156 7.13 -1.72 -13.17
CA LEU A 156 6.51 -2.96 -13.60
C LEU A 156 6.92 -3.29 -15.05
N PRO A 157 6.80 -4.56 -15.48
CA PRO A 157 6.90 -4.91 -16.89
C PRO A 157 6.00 -4.02 -17.77
N TYR A 158 6.49 -3.67 -18.95
CA TYR A 158 5.89 -2.63 -19.82
C TYR A 158 4.36 -2.78 -19.98
N ASP A 159 3.88 -3.96 -20.36
CA ASP A 159 2.45 -4.20 -20.59
C ASP A 159 1.63 -3.97 -19.31
N LEU A 160 2.11 -4.47 -18.17
CA LEU A 160 1.45 -4.28 -16.87
C LEU A 160 1.50 -2.81 -16.43
N SER A 161 2.58 -2.09 -16.75
CA SER A 161 2.69 -0.65 -16.46
C SER A 161 1.64 0.14 -17.25
N LEU A 162 1.44 -0.16 -18.53
CA LEU A 162 0.40 0.47 -19.36
C LEU A 162 -0.99 0.16 -18.81
N GLU A 163 -1.25 -1.09 -18.45
CA GLU A 163 -2.52 -1.46 -17.85
C GLU A 163 -2.79 -0.69 -16.54
N VAL A 164 -1.79 -0.57 -15.65
CA VAL A 164 -1.91 0.15 -14.38
C VAL A 164 -2.14 1.65 -14.60
N LEU A 165 -1.44 2.25 -15.57
CA LEU A 165 -1.56 3.67 -15.88
C LEU A 165 -2.81 4.00 -16.71
N GLY A 166 -3.56 3.00 -17.17
CA GLY A 166 -4.70 3.20 -18.07
C GLY A 166 -4.28 3.59 -19.49
N GLU A 167 -3.03 3.31 -19.87
CA GLU A 167 -2.43 3.57 -21.18
C GLU A 167 -2.52 2.35 -22.12
N ALA A 168 -3.06 1.21 -21.65
CA ALA A 168 -3.30 0.04 -22.50
C ALA A 168 -4.55 0.27 -23.37
N ALA A 169 -4.31 0.58 -24.66
CA ALA A 169 -5.31 0.70 -25.72
C ALA A 169 -5.66 -0.66 -26.34
#